data_AF-A0A4R2PWN1-F1
#
_entry.id   AF-A0A4R2PWN1-F1
#
_cell.length_a   1.000
_cell.length_b   1.000
_cell.length_c   1.000
_cell.angle_alpha   90.00
_cell.angle_beta   90.00
_cell.angle_gamma   90.00
#
_symmetry.space_group_name_H-M   'P 1'
#
loop_
_entity.id
_entity.type
_entity.pdbx_description
1 polymer ?
#
loop_
_entity_poly.entity_id
_entity_poly.type
_entity_poly.pdbx_seq_one_letter_code
_entity_poly.pdbx_strand_id
1 'polypeptide(L)' 'MRTIHPTLFNRLMRLPAGIRTDLLEFLGATPVADAQLERMLRDVDHQMEQSRNADLVEAMA' A
#
# COMPACT_ATOMS: atom_id res chain seq x y z
N MET A 1 14.81 -12.56 -5.37
CA MET A 1 14.05 -11.30 -5.22
C MET A 1 14.63 -10.30 -6.20
N ARG A 2 13.80 -9.80 -7.13
CA ARG A 2 14.20 -8.65 -7.96
C ARG A 2 14.42 -7.47 -7.01
N THR A 3 15.43 -6.65 -7.29
CA THR A 3 15.74 -5.48 -6.47
C THR A 3 14.58 -4.49 -6.55
N ILE A 4 13.80 -4.34 -5.48
CA ILE A 4 12.74 -3.33 -5.40
C ILE A 4 13.40 -1.97 -5.28
N HIS A 5 12.89 -0.96 -5.99
CA HIS A 5 13.39 0.40 -5.86
C HIS A 5 13.27 0.89 -4.40
N PRO A 6 14.33 1.49 -3.80
CA PRO A 6 14.34 1.88 -2.38
C PRO A 6 13.17 2.78 -1.97
N THR A 7 12.74 3.68 -2.86
CA THR A 7 11.59 4.57 -2.63
C THR A 7 10.27 3.80 -2.50
N LEU A 8 10.06 2.77 -3.33
CA LEU A 8 8.86 1.93 -3.28
C LEU A 8 8.86 1.07 -2.01
N PHE A 9 10.03 0.55 -1.65
CA PHE A 9 10.21 -0.18 -0.39
C PHE A 9 9.87 0.69 0.82
N ASN A 10 10.40 1.93 0.88
CA ASN A 10 10.09 2.87 1.97
C ASN A 10 8.59 3.18 2.06
N ARG A 11 7.91 3.39 0.92
CA ARG A 11 6.45 3.59 0.89
C ARG A 11 5.71 2.38 1.46
N LEU A 12 6.07 1.18 0.98
CA LEU A 12 5.48 -0.07 1.45
C LEU A 12 5.67 -0.28 2.96
N MET A 13 6.85 0.06 3.50
CA MET A 13 7.13 -0.08 4.93
C MET A 13 6.33 0.87 5.82
N ARG A 14 5.83 1.98 5.28
CA ARG A 14 4.99 2.96 6.00
C ARG A 14 3.51 2.57 6.06
N LEU A 15 3.10 1.55 5.32
CA LEU A 15 1.72 1.07 5.33
C LEU A 15 1.35 0.42 6.68
N PRO A 16 0.04 0.41 7.03
CA PRO A 16 -0.46 -0.33 8.18
C PRO A 16 -0.03 -1.80 8.13
N ALA A 17 0.19 -2.40 9.30
CA ALA A 17 0.80 -3.73 9.42
C ALA A 17 0.05 -4.82 8.65
N GLY A 18 -1.29 -4.80 8.62
CA GLY A 18 -2.10 -5.74 7.85
C GLY A 18 -1.82 -5.61 6.35
N ILE A 19 -2.10 -4.44 5.79
CA ILE A 19 -1.92 -4.14 4.35
C ILE A 19 -0.48 -4.41 3.90
N ARG A 20 0.51 -4.04 4.72
CA ARG A 20 1.92 -4.28 4.42
C ARG A 20 2.24 -5.78 4.34
N THR A 21 1.70 -6.58 5.26
CA THR A 21 1.92 -8.04 5.29
C THR A 21 1.36 -8.68 4.02
N ASP A 22 0.12 -8.34 3.66
CA ASP A 22 -0.56 -8.87 2.48
C ASP A 22 0.22 -8.53 1.19
N LEU A 23 0.68 -7.28 1.07
CA LEU A 23 1.48 -6.86 -0.08
C LEU A 23 2.83 -7.56 -0.16
N LEU A 24 3.52 -7.75 0.97
CA LEU A 24 4.80 -8.47 0.99
C LEU A 24 4.63 -9.94 0.62
N GLU A 25 3.57 -10.59 1.09
CA GLU A 25 3.24 -11.96 0.71
C GLU A 25 2.99 -12.06 -0.80
N PHE A 26 2.16 -11.16 -1.34
CA PHE A 26 1.88 -11.11 -2.78
C PHE A 26 3.15 -10.90 -3.63
N LEU A 27 4.03 -9.96 -3.22
CA LEU A 27 5.30 -9.70 -3.90
C LEU A 27 6.31 -10.84 -3.77
N GLY A 28 6.20 -11.65 -2.71
CA GLY A 28 6.98 -12.86 -2.52
C GLY A 28 6.57 -13.99 -3.47
N ALA A 29 5.27 -14.10 -3.76
CA ALA A 29 4.70 -15.12 -4.64
C ALA A 29 4.66 -14.72 -6.13
N THR A 30 4.65 -13.42 -6.43
CA THR A 30 4.39 -12.90 -7.77
C THR A 30 5.47 -11.90 -8.22
N PRO A 31 6.12 -12.10 -9.38
CA PRO A 31 7.01 -11.09 -9.94
C PRO A 31 6.21 -9.85 -10.37
N VAL A 32 6.40 -8.74 -9.66
CA VAL A 32 5.76 -7.46 -9.97
C VAL A 32 6.81 -6.48 -10.48
N ALA A 33 6.49 -5.74 -11.54
CA ALA A 33 7.34 -4.66 -12.04
C ALA A 33 7.15 -3.38 -11.21
N ASP A 34 8.19 -2.56 -11.08
CA ASP A 34 8.17 -1.33 -10.27
C ASP A 34 6.99 -0.41 -10.62
N ALA A 35 6.68 -0.21 -11.91
CA ALA A 35 5.55 0.62 -12.36
C ALA A 35 4.17 0.04 -11.97
N GLN A 36 4.08 -1.26 -11.75
CA GLN A 36 2.87 -1.89 -11.23
C GLN A 36 2.79 -1.74 -9.71
N LEU A 37 3.89 -1.98 -9.00
CA LEU A 37 3.97 -1.76 -7.55
C LEU A 37 3.65 -0.31 -7.19
N GLU A 38 4.16 0.65 -7.97
CA GLU A 38 3.88 2.07 -7.78
C GLU A 38 2.39 2.41 -7.92
N ARG A 39 1.69 1.79 -8.88
CA ARG A 39 0.23 1.93 -9.04
C ARG A 39 -0.52 1.35 -7.85
N MET A 40 -0.17 0.13 -7.44
CA MET A 40 -0.78 -0.51 -6.27
C MET A 40 -0.62 0.32 -5.00
N LEU A 41 0.57 0.89 -4.77
CA LEU A 41 0.81 1.75 -3.62
C LEU A 41 -0.03 3.05 -3.66
N ARG A 42 -0.22 3.64 -4.85
CA ARG A 42 -1.11 4.81 -5.01
C ARG A 42 -2.57 4.46 -4.72
N ASP A 43 -3.03 3.31 -5.19
CA ASP A 43 -4.41 2.88 -4.97
C ASP A 43 -4.68 2.64 -3.48
N VAL A 44 -3.70 2.04 -2.77
CA VAL A 44 -3.76 1.85 -1.32
C VAL A 44 -3.76 3.19 -0.57
N ASP A 45 -2.87 4.13 -0.94
CA ASP A 45 -2.86 5.47 -0.34
C ASP A 45 -4.24 6.13 -0.48
N HIS A 46 -4.84 6.09 -1.68
CA HIS A 46 -6.15 6.69 -1.95
C HIS A 46 -7.28 6.03 -1.16
N GLN A 47 -7.29 4.69 -1.08
CA GLN A 47 -8.29 3.97 -0.28
C GLN A 47 -8.18 4.31 1.21
N MET A 48 -6.95 4.42 1.73
CA MET A 48 -6.73 4.81 3.13
C MET A 48 -7.20 6.23 3.42
N GLU A 49 -6.98 7.17 2.49
CA GLU A 49 -7.49 8.53 2.59
C GLU A 49 -9.03 8.54 2.61
N GLN A 50 -9.67 7.73 1.75
CA GLN A 50 -11.13 7.61 1.70
C GLN A 50 -11.71 7.01 2.98
N SER A 51 -11.16 5.89 3.47
CA SER A 51 -11.62 5.25 4.71
C SER A 51 -11.50 6.20 5.90
N ARG A 52 -10.34 6.87 6.04
CA ARG A 52 -10.12 7.85 7.11
C ARG A 52 -11.11 9.00 7.06
N ASN A 53 -11.49 9.45 5.87
CA ASN A 53 -12.45 10.55 5.71
C ASN A 53 -13.89 10.09 6.03
N ALA A 54 -14.24 8.83 5.71
CA ALA A 54 -15.52 8.25 6.08
C ALA A 54 -15.67 8.11 7.61
N ASP A 55 -14.63 7.63 8.30
CA ASP A 55 -14.61 7.54 9.77
C ASP A 55 -14.81 8.91 10.44
N LEU A 56 -14.22 9.98 9.86
CA LEU A 56 -14.37 11.35 10.34
C LEU A 56 -15.79 11.90 10.14
N VAL A 57 -16.42 11.62 9.01
CA VAL A 57 -17.81 12.04 8.72
C VAL A 57 -18.79 11.33 9.67
N GLU A 58 -18.59 10.04 9.93
CA GLU A 58 -19.44 9.28 10.85
C GLU A 58 -19.29 9.73 12.30
N ALA A 59 -18.09 10.12 12.74
CA ALA A 59 -17.86 10.62 14.10
C ALA A 59 -18.45 12.03 14.37
N MET A 60 -18.83 12.78 13.32
CA MET A 60 -19.42 14.12 13.42
C MET A 60 -20.95 14.13 13.27
N ALA A 61 -21.56 13.00 12.90
CA ALA A 61 -23.01 12.83 12.72
C ALA A 61 -23.69 12.36 14.01
#